data_AF-A0A7U9JDJ0-F1
#
_entry.id   AF-A0A7U9JDJ0-F1
#
_cell.length_a   1.000
_cell.length_b   1.000
_cell.length_c   1.000
_cell.angle_alpha   90.00
_cell.angle_beta   90.00
_cell.angle_gamma   90.00
#
_symmetry.space_group_name_H-M   'P 1'
#
loop_
_entity.id
_entity.type
_entity.pdbx_description
1 polymer ?
#
loop_
_entity_poly.entity_id
_entity_poly.type
_entity_poly.pdbx_seq_one_letter_code
_entity_poly.pdbx_strand_id
1 'polypeptide(L)' 'MFRDFYGAIIRKQCGEALGELPFATIADGHHTMRIVDAILESHRTKQWVRVAE' A
#
# COMPACT_ATOMS: atom_id res chain seq x y z
N MET A 1 -9.68 -12.73 2.34
CA MET A 1 -8.62 -12.22 1.43
C MET A 1 -9.05 -12.27 -0.03
N PHE A 2 -9.00 -13.41 -0.73
CA PHE A 2 -9.38 -13.46 -2.17
C PHE A 2 -10.86 -13.19 -2.43
N ARG A 3 -11.76 -13.78 -1.62
CA ARG A 3 -13.20 -13.52 -1.75
C ARG A 3 -13.54 -12.04 -1.57
N ASP A 4 -12.89 -11.37 -0.62
CA ASP A 4 -13.14 -9.95 -0.33
C ASP A 4 -12.55 -9.06 -1.44
N PHE A 5 -11.39 -9.43 -1.99
CA PHE A 5 -10.78 -8.76 -3.15
C PHE A 5 -11.68 -8.81 -4.38
N TYR A 6 -12.12 -10.01 -4.78
CA TYR A 6 -13.02 -10.14 -5.94
C TYR A 6 -14.39 -9.51 -5.67
N GLY A 7 -14.90 -9.62 -4.44
CA GLY A 7 -16.11 -8.91 -4.01
C GLY A 7 -16.00 -7.39 -4.19
N ALA A 8 -14.87 -6.79 -3.79
CA ALA A 8 -14.61 -5.37 -4.00
C ALA A 8 -14.52 -5.00 -5.50
N ILE A 9 -13.93 -5.85 -6.34
CA ILE A 9 -13.90 -5.62 -7.80
C ILE A 9 -15.32 -5.56 -8.38
N ILE A 10 -16.17 -6.53 -8.02
CA ILE A 10 -17.56 -6.58 -8.51
C ILE A 10 -18.34 -5.35 -8.05
N ARG A 11 -18.25 -4.99 -6.77
CA ARG A 11 -18.94 -3.81 -6.21
C ARG A 11 -18.49 -2.51 -6.90
N LYS A 12 -17.19 -2.38 -7.19
CA LYS A 12 -16.65 -1.26 -7.97
C LYS A 12 -17.22 -1.20 -9.39
N GLN A 13 -17.38 -2.35 -10.06
CA GLN A 13 -17.99 -2.41 -11.40
C GLN A 13 -19.47 -1.99 -11.37
N CYS A 14 -20.17 -2.27 -10.28
CA CYS A 14 -21.54 -1.82 -10.05
C CYS A 14 -21.66 -0.34 -9.64
N GLY A 15 -20.54 0.39 -9.52
CA GLY A 15 -20.51 1.80 -9.15
C GLY A 15 -20.67 2.06 -7.64
N GLU A 16 -20.54 1.04 -6.80
CA GLU A 16 -20.58 1.22 -5.35
C GLU A 16 -19.28 1.85 -4.83
N ALA A 17 -19.42 2.72 -3.83
CA ALA A 17 -18.26 3.25 -3.11
C ALA A 17 -17.58 2.12 -2.32
N LEU A 18 -16.29 1.91 -2.61
CA LEU A 18 -15.45 1.04 -1.81
C LEU A 18 -15.01 1.82 -0.57
N GLY A 19 -15.50 1.39 0.60
CA GLY A 19 -14.99 1.85 1.90
C GLY A 19 -13.62 1.26 2.21
N GLU A 20 -13.30 1.12 3.49
CA GLU A 20 -12.07 0.43 3.90
C GLU A 20 -12.04 -1.01 3.39
N LEU A 21 -10.93 -1.35 2.72
CA LEU A 21 -10.72 -2.67 2.14
C LEU A 21 -9.95 -3.54 3.13
N PRO A 22 -10.38 -4.78 3.42
CA PRO A 22 -9.72 -5.67 4.37
C PRO A 22 -8.47 -6.34 3.77
N PHE A 23 -7.84 -5.71 2.78
CA PHE A 23 -6.68 -6.21 2.06
C PHE A 23 -5.80 -5.07 1.57
N ALA A 24 -4.51 -5.36 1.38
CA ALA A 24 -3.54 -4.38 0.91
C ALA A 24 -3.91 -3.84 -0.47
N THR A 25 -3.89 -2.52 -0.58
CA THR A 25 -4.10 -1.77 -1.81
C THR A 25 -2.78 -1.49 -2.51
N ILE A 26 -2.87 -0.93 -3.71
CA ILE A 26 -1.69 -0.43 -4.42
C ILE A 26 -1.00 0.70 -3.63
N ALA A 27 -1.78 1.54 -2.92
CA ALA A 27 -1.22 2.61 -2.10
C ALA A 27 -0.40 2.04 -0.92
N ASP A 28 -0.89 0.96 -0.29
CA ASP A 28 -0.15 0.27 0.77
C ASP A 28 1.15 -0.35 0.23
N GLY A 29 1.07 -0.95 -0.97
CA GLY A 29 2.25 -1.48 -1.66
C GLY A 29 3.27 -0.39 -2.00
N HIS A 30 2.82 0.76 -2.48
CA HIS A 30 3.66 1.92 -2.76
C HIS A 30 4.35 2.43 -1.49
N HIS A 31 3.60 2.60 -0.39
CA HIS A 31 4.18 3.01 0.89
C HIS A 31 5.23 2.00 1.39
N THR A 32 4.96 0.71 1.24
CA THR A 32 5.91 -0.35 1.59
C THR A 32 7.22 -0.22 0.80
N MET A 33 7.15 0.07 -0.50
CA MET A 33 8.36 0.28 -1.33
C MET A 33 9.18 1.48 -0.84
N ARG A 34 8.53 2.57 -0.43
CA ARG A 34 9.23 3.75 0.10
C ARG A 34 9.94 3.48 1.42
N ILE A 35 9.38 2.60 2.27
CA ILE A 35 10.07 2.13 3.47
C ILE A 35 11.35 1.38 3.08
N VAL A 36 11.28 0.49 2.08
CA VAL A 36 12.46 -0.23 1.59
C VAL A 36 13.52 0.73 1.08
N ASP A 37 13.14 1.73 0.29
CA ASP A 37 14.07 2.75 -0.20
C ASP A 37 14.72 3.54 0.95
N ALA A 38 13.93 3.96 1.94
CA ALA A 38 14.44 4.67 3.12
C ALA A 38 15.39 3.81 3.96
N ILE A 39 15.15 2.50 4.06
CA ILE A 39 16.08 1.55 4.73
C ILE A 39 17.41 1.49 3.98
N LEU A 40 17.37 1.38 2.64
CA LEU A 40 18.58 1.34 1.82
C LEU A 40 19.36 2.65 1.91
N GLU A 41 18.67 3.79 1.94
CA GLU A 41 19.28 5.11 2.10
C GLU A 41 19.92 5.26 3.49
N SER A 42 19.17 4.95 4.55
CA SER A 42 19.65 4.94 5.93
C SER A 42 20.90 4.07 6.08
N HIS A 43 20.92 2.88 5.46
CA HIS A 43 22.09 2.02 5.51
C HIS A 43 23.32 2.63 4.82
N ARG A 44 23.14 3.35 3.71
CA ARG A 44 24.23 4.00 2.95
C ARG A 44 24.78 5.22 3.68
N THR A 45 23.91 6.04 4.24
CA THR A 45 24.28 7.32 4.88
C THR A 45 24.61 7.17 6.36
N LYS A 46 24.25 6.04 6.98
CA LYS A 46 24.36 5.78 8.43
C LYS A 46 23.60 6.81 9.27
N GLN A 47 22.46 7.26 8.77
CA GLN A 47 21.63 8.28 9.41
C GLN A 47 20.16 7.86 9.45
N TRP A 48 19.41 8.44 10.37
CA TRP A 48 17.96 8.33 10.38
C TRP A 48 17.38 9.11 9.19
N VAL A 49 16.62 8.42 8.35
CA VAL A 49 15.97 8.99 7.16
C VAL A 49 14.45 8.93 7.37
N ARG A 50 13.74 9.99 6.99
CA ARG A 50 12.27 9.99 7.00
C ARG A 50 11.77 9.24 5.77
N VAL A 51 10.79 8.36 5.95
CA VAL A 51 10.09 7.75 4.83
C VAL A 51 9.31 8.86 4.14
N ALA A 52 9.59 9.09 2.87
CA ALA A 52 8.92 10.14 2.12
C ALA A 52 7.45 9.73 1.84
N GLU A 53 6.55 10.72 1.76
CA GLU A 53 5.09 10.54 1.52
C GLU A 53 4.74 10.34 0.06
#